data_AF-A0A966R3F4-F1
#
_entry.id   AF-A0A966R3F4-F1
#
_cell.length_a   1.000
_cell.length_b   1.000
_cell.length_c   1.000
_cell.angle_alpha   90.00
_cell.angle_beta   90.00
_cell.angle_gamma   90.00
#
_symmetry.space_group_name_H-M   'P 1'
#
loop_
_entity.id
_entity.type
_entity.pdbx_description
1 polymer ?
#
loop_
_entity_poly.entity_id
_entity_poly.type
_entity_poly.pdbx_seq_one_letter_code
_entity_poly.pdbx_strand_id
1 'polypeptide(L)'
;MKKPLTYNENVYFFQRDRELIHEMEEKRRQVQHRREMHNHVGHCTACGEDTIEVTLETAHMHVCPSCHGVFVEGEAVSELLRRDAVNTVTGGKKRRRNNAA
;
A
#
# COMPACT_ATOMS: atom_id res chain seq x y z
N MET A 1 -1.44 54.23 16.16
CA MET A 1 -1.78 53.34 17.31
C MET A 1 -2.81 52.34 16.84
N LYS A 2 -2.59 51.03 17.01
CA LYS A 2 -3.62 50.02 16.70
C LYS A 2 -4.69 50.07 17.79
N LYS A 3 -5.96 50.15 17.39
CA LYS A 3 -7.09 50.16 18.32
C LYS A 3 -7.12 48.82 19.07
N PRO A 4 -7.34 48.81 20.41
CA PRO A 4 -7.49 47.57 21.15
C PRO A 4 -8.78 46.87 20.71
N LEU A 5 -8.71 45.55 20.57
CA LEU A 5 -9.83 44.71 20.20
C LEU A 5 -10.88 44.71 21.32
N THR A 6 -12.14 44.76 20.92
CA THR A 6 -13.27 44.59 21.82
C THR A 6 -13.34 43.15 22.34
N TYR A 7 -14.06 42.92 23.44
CA TYR A 7 -14.22 41.58 24.02
C TYR A 7 -14.79 40.57 23.02
N ASN A 8 -15.82 40.95 22.26
CA ASN A 8 -16.43 40.09 21.25
C ASN A 8 -15.45 39.74 20.12
N GLU A 9 -14.64 40.70 19.68
CA GLU A 9 -13.60 40.44 18.68
C GLU A 9 -12.55 39.47 19.23
N ASN A 10 -12.13 39.61 20.48
CA ASN A 10 -11.18 38.67 21.09
C ASN A 10 -11.73 37.23 21.14
N VAL A 11 -13.00 37.05 21.51
CA VAL A 11 -13.64 35.73 21.52
C VAL A 11 -13.70 35.14 20.11
N TYR A 12 -14.08 35.96 19.12
CA TYR A 12 -14.14 35.54 17.72
C TYR A 12 -12.78 35.12 17.18
N PHE A 13 -11.74 35.94 17.37
CA PHE A 13 -10.39 35.60 16.91
C PHE A 13 -9.84 34.36 17.60
N PHE A 14 -10.09 34.20 18.91
CA PHE A 14 -9.67 33.00 19.62
C PHE A 14 -10.32 31.72 19.09
N GLN A 15 -11.62 31.75 18.80
CA GLN A 15 -12.31 30.61 18.18
C GLN A 15 -11.77 30.33 16.79
N ARG A 16 -11.58 31.38 15.98
CA ARG A 16 -11.09 31.24 14.61
C ARG A 16 -9.65 30.71 14.56
N ASP A 17 -8.79 31.16 15.47
CA ASP A 17 -7.41 30.70 15.59
C ASP A 17 -7.37 29.22 15.99
N ARG A 18 -8.24 28.79 16.90
CA ARG A 18 -8.36 27.37 17.27
C ARG A 18 -8.78 26.49 16.10
N GLU A 19 -9.77 26.93 15.33
CA GLU A 19 -10.20 26.22 14.11
C GLU A 19 -9.05 26.14 13.10
N LEU A 20 -8.34 27.25 12.89
CA LEU A 20 -7.23 27.32 11.95
C LEU A 20 -6.08 26.39 12.37
N ILE A 21 -5.73 26.35 13.66
CA ILE A 21 -4.71 25.44 14.20
C ILE A 21 -5.12 23.99 13.92
N HIS A 22 -6.38 23.63 14.21
CA HIS A 22 -6.89 22.28 13.97
C HIS A 22 -6.80 21.88 12.50
N GLU A 23 -7.22 22.78 11.59
CA GLU A 23 -7.13 22.54 10.14
C GLU A 23 -5.67 22.38 9.68
N MET A 24 -4.74 23.18 10.22
CA MET A 24 -3.32 23.06 9.91
C MET A 24 -2.73 21.74 10.40
N GLU A 25 -3.13 21.26 11.57
CA GLU A 25 -2.70 19.96 12.11
C GLU A 25 -3.21 18.78 11.29
N GLU A 26 -4.47 18.81 10.85
CA GLU A 26 -5.02 17.79 9.95
C GLU A 26 -4.29 17.76 8.61
N LYS A 27 -4.05 18.94 8.00
CA LYS A 27 -3.27 19.04 6.75
C LYS A 27 -1.86 18.49 6.93
N ARG A 28 -1.19 18.79 8.05
CA ARG A 28 0.14 18.22 8.36
C ARG A 28 0.09 16.70 8.47
N ARG A 29 -0.91 16.15 9.18
CA ARG A 29 -1.11 14.69 9.29
C ARG A 29 -1.33 14.03 7.93
N GLN A 30 -2.16 14.63 7.07
CA GLN A 30 -2.40 14.10 5.72
C GLN A 30 -1.15 14.13 4.83
N VAL A 31 -0.36 15.20 4.90
CA VAL A 31 0.91 15.29 4.16
C VAL A 31 1.91 14.27 4.67
N GLN A 32 2.00 14.10 5.99
CA GLN A 32 2.87 13.10 6.60
C GLN A 32 2.47 11.68 6.21
N HIS A 33 1.20 11.31 6.35
CA HIS A 33 0.70 9.99 5.93
C HIS A 33 0.96 9.73 4.45
N ARG A 34 0.79 10.75 3.58
CA ARG A 34 1.09 10.62 2.15
C ARG A 34 2.58 10.40 1.89
N ARG A 35 3.46 11.04 2.65
CA ARG A 35 4.91 10.82 2.59
C ARG A 35 5.28 9.43 3.09
N GLU A 36 4.71 8.98 4.19
CA GLU A 36 4.91 7.62 4.72
C GLU A 36 4.46 6.57 3.69
N MET A 37 3.29 6.75 3.07
CA MET A 37 2.82 5.88 2.01
C MET A 37 3.69 5.94 0.73
N HIS A 38 4.20 7.12 0.35
CA HIS A 38 5.16 7.24 -0.75
C HIS A 38 6.49 6.57 -0.42
N ASN A 39 6.93 6.61 0.84
CA ASN A 39 8.15 5.95 1.30
C ASN A 39 8.01 4.43 1.31
N HIS A 40 6.81 3.85 1.21
CA HIS A 40 6.67 2.39 1.05
C HIS A 40 6.98 1.90 -0.37
N VAL A 41 7.04 2.81 -1.36
CA VAL A 41 7.54 2.45 -2.69
C VAL A 41 9.03 2.14 -2.55
N GLY A 42 9.39 0.89 -2.82
CA GLY A 42 10.77 0.42 -2.68
C GLY A 42 11.20 0.05 -1.27
N HIS A 43 10.33 0.08 -0.25
CA HIS A 43 10.68 -0.35 1.13
C HIS A 43 9.82 -1.53 1.61
N CYS A 44 10.41 -2.42 2.40
CA CYS A 44 9.72 -3.58 2.94
C CYS A 44 8.75 -3.18 4.06
N THR A 45 7.47 -3.54 3.93
CA THR A 45 6.45 -3.25 4.97
C THR A 45 6.63 -4.06 6.24
N ALA A 46 7.40 -5.16 6.22
CA ALA A 46 7.64 -6.01 7.38
C ALA A 46 8.83 -5.53 8.24
N CYS A 47 9.95 -5.15 7.62
CA CYS A 47 11.17 -4.78 8.34
C CYS A 47 11.69 -3.36 8.06
N GLY A 48 11.11 -2.64 7.10
CA GLY A 48 11.48 -1.26 6.76
C GLY A 48 12.70 -1.11 5.85
N GLU A 49 13.41 -2.20 5.54
CA GLU A 49 14.59 -2.19 4.66
C GLU A 49 14.24 -1.89 3.20
N ASP A 50 15.16 -1.28 2.46
CA ASP A 50 15.04 -1.10 1.02
C ASP A 50 14.91 -2.45 0.30
N THR A 51 13.94 -2.53 -0.60
CA THR A 51 13.71 -3.70 -1.45
C THR A 51 14.46 -3.54 -2.77
N ILE A 52 14.89 -4.66 -3.32
CA ILE A 52 15.56 -4.75 -4.61
C ILE A 52 14.51 -5.10 -5.66
N GLU A 53 14.44 -4.33 -6.73
CA GLU A 53 13.60 -4.68 -7.87
C GLU A 53 14.23 -5.86 -8.64
N VAL A 54 13.43 -6.89 -8.89
CA VAL A 54 13.80 -8.06 -9.67
C VAL A 54 12.74 -8.25 -10.74
N THR A 55 13.17 -8.38 -11.98
CA THR A 55 12.28 -8.67 -13.11
C THR A 55 12.46 -10.12 -13.53
N LEU A 56 11.37 -10.89 -13.53
CA LEU A 56 11.33 -12.24 -14.11
C LEU A 56 10.41 -12.24 -15.32
N GLU A 57 10.98 -12.46 -16.50
CA GLU A 57 10.28 -12.42 -17.79
C GLU A 57 9.55 -11.08 -18.02
N THR A 58 8.29 -10.99 -17.56
CA THR A 58 7.41 -9.82 -17.67
C THR A 58 6.87 -9.33 -16.32
N ALA A 59 7.20 -10.00 -15.22
CA ALA A 59 6.72 -9.66 -13.89
C ALA A 59 7.75 -8.82 -13.13
N HIS A 60 7.33 -7.63 -12.71
CA HIS A 60 8.08 -6.78 -11.78
C HIS A 60 7.76 -7.18 -10.35
N MET A 61 8.80 -7.39 -9.55
CA MET A 61 8.67 -7.69 -8.13
C MET A 61 9.76 -6.99 -7.32
N HIS A 62 9.44 -6.70 -6.07
CA HIS A 62 10.36 -6.16 -5.09
C HIS A 62 10.68 -7.23 -4.06
N VAL A 63 11.97 -7.53 -3.87
CA VAL A 63 12.46 -8.53 -2.93
C VAL A 63 13.23 -7.83 -1.82
N CYS A 64 12.85 -8.06 -0.57
CA CYS A 64 13.60 -7.56 0.57
C CYS A 64 14.83 -8.44 0.83
N PRO A 65 16.06 -7.90 0.84
CA PRO A 65 17.27 -8.69 1.10
C PRO A 65 17.40 -9.12 2.57
N SER A 66 16.72 -8.44 3.49
CA SER A 66 16.82 -8.68 4.93
C SER A 66 15.85 -9.77 5.41
N CYS A 67 14.56 -9.61 5.14
CA CYS A 67 13.52 -10.56 5.58
C CYS A 67 13.05 -11.53 4.49
N HIS A 68 13.52 -11.37 3.25
CA HIS A 68 13.12 -12.18 2.08
C HIS A 68 11.64 -12.07 1.71
N GLY A 69 10.94 -11.01 2.16
CA GLY A 69 9.60 -10.69 1.71
C GLY A 69 9.57 -10.34 0.22
N VAL A 70 8.57 -10.85 -0.51
CA VAL A 70 8.39 -10.62 -1.94
C VAL A 70 7.08 -9.87 -2.16
N PHE A 71 7.16 -8.75 -2.88
CA PHE A 71 6.02 -7.93 -3.26
C PHE A 71 5.89 -7.94 -4.78
N VAL A 72 4.74 -8.36 -5.28
CA VAL A 72 4.49 -8.53 -6.72
C VAL A 72 3.37 -7.60 -7.13
N GLU A 73 3.49 -7.00 -8.32
CA GLU A 73 2.43 -6.17 -8.87
C GLU A 73 1.14 -6.98 -9.12
N GLY A 74 -0.02 -6.37 -8.83
CA GLY A 74 -1.31 -7.05 -8.90
C GLY A 74 -1.66 -7.58 -10.30
N GLU A 75 -1.17 -6.96 -11.37
CA GLU A 75 -1.36 -7.42 -12.75
C GLU A 75 -0.61 -8.74 -12.99
N ALA A 76 0.65 -8.84 -12.57
CA ALA A 76 1.45 -10.05 -12.69
C ALA A 76 0.83 -11.22 -11.88
N VAL A 77 0.32 -10.95 -10.68
CA VAL A 77 -0.43 -11.95 -9.89
C VAL A 77 -1.69 -12.39 -10.63
N SER A 78 -2.42 -11.46 -11.22
CA SER A 78 -3.64 -11.77 -11.98
C SER A 78 -3.36 -12.62 -13.22
N GLU A 79 -2.25 -12.37 -13.91
CA GLU A 79 -1.83 -13.18 -15.05
C GLU A 79 -1.44 -14.62 -14.64
N LEU A 80 -0.69 -14.77 -13.55
CA LEU A 80 -0.34 -16.08 -12.99
C LEU A 80 -1.59 -16.89 -12.62
N LEU A 81 -2.54 -16.27 -11.91
CA LEU A 81 -3.79 -16.94 -11.52
C LEU A 81 -4.64 -17.34 -12.74
N ARG A 82 -4.63 -16.56 -13.82
CA ARG A 82 -5.32 -16.91 -15.07
C ARG A 82 -4.65 -18.11 -15.76
N ARG A 83 -3.31 -18.17 -15.80
CA ARG A 83 -2.58 -19.30 -16.39
C ARG A 83 -2.84 -20.61 -15.64
N ASP A 84 -2.84 -20.59 -14.31
CA ASP A 84 -3.08 -21.80 -13.51
C ASP A 84 -4.53 -22.29 -13.56
N ALA A 85 -5.50 -21.38 -13.71
CA ALA A 85 -6.89 -21.74 -13.96
C ALA A 85 -7.07 -22.58 -15.25
N VAL A 86 -6.23 -22.38 -16.27
CA VAL A 86 -6.25 -23.18 -17.50
C VAL A 86 -5.66 -24.58 -17.27
N ASN A 87 -4.62 -24.69 -16.44
CA ASN A 87 -3.91 -25.96 -16.19
C ASN A 87 -4.71 -26.94 -15.30
N THR A 88 -5.68 -26.47 -14.52
CA THR A 88 -6.51 -27.34 -13.69
C THR A 88 -7.58 -28.13 -14.47
N VAL A 89 -7.86 -27.76 -15.72
CA VAL A 89 -8.89 -28.42 -16.56
C VAL A 89 -8.35 -29.69 -17.25
N THR A 90 -7.04 -29.93 -17.25
CA THR A 90 -6.41 -31.09 -17.92
C THR A 90 -6.00 -32.23 -16.96
N GLY A 91 -6.44 -32.19 -15.70
CA GLY A 91 -6.29 -33.27 -14.72
C GLY A 91 -6.99 -34.55 -15.16
N GLY A 92 -6.31 -35.32 -16.00
CA GLY A 92 -6.81 -36.51 -16.68
C GLY A 92 -7.47 -37.51 -15.73
N LYS A 93 -8.67 -37.96 -16.14
CA LYS A 93 -9.36 -39.12 -15.58
C LYS A 93 -8.37 -40.29 -15.49
N LYS A 94 -7.89 -40.62 -14.29
CA LYS A 94 -7.18 -41.88 -14.03
C LYS A 94 -8.15 -43.03 -14.35
N ARG A 95 -8.03 -43.61 -15.54
CA ARG A 95 -8.69 -44.88 -15.90
C ARG A 95 -8.13 -45.95 -14.98
N ARG A 96 -8.90 -46.33 -13.94
CA ARG A 96 -8.68 -47.58 -13.20
C ARG A 96 -8.78 -48.74 -14.20
N ARG A 97 -7.65 -49.36 -14.55
CA ARG A 97 -7.67 -50.71 -15.13
C ARG A 97 -8.07 -51.66 -14.01
N ASN A 98 -9.32 -52.12 -14.06
CA ASN A 98 -9.72 -53.31 -13.33
C ASN A 98 -9.18 -54.50 -14.13
N ASN A 99 -8.13 -55.17 -13.63
CA ASN A 99 -7.82 -56.53 -14.07
C ASN A 99 -8.70 -57.46 -13.24
N ALA A 100 -9.68 -58.07 -13.91
CA ALA A 100 -10.41 -59.23 -13.43
C ALA A 100 -10.15 -60.37 -14.43
N ALA A 101 -10.03 -61.58 -13.86
CA ALA A 101 -9.70 -62.89 -14.46
C ALA A 101 -8.21 -63.14 -14.68
#